data_AF-A0A958AJZ7-F1
#
_entry.id   AF-A0A958AJZ7-F1
#
_cell.length_a   1.000
_cell.length_b   1.000
_cell.length_c   1.000
_cell.angle_alpha   90.00
_cell.angle_beta   90.00
_cell.angle_gamma   90.00
#
_symmetry.space_group_name_H-M   'P 1'
#
loop_
_entity.id
_entity.type
_entity.pdbx_description
1 polymer ?
#
loop_
_entity_poly.entity_id
_entity_poly.type
_entity_poly.pdbx_seq_one_letter_code
_entity_poly.pdbx_strand_id
1 'polypeptide(L)'
;LLSHVRRILPLPKLLIQTPTHIQLNQAQIWSDVVAFKQLLAESEHASGVAQQQTTELALELYGGPFLDGISTPDLPEYELWLETERAWLERRYLELLAAHTLALMDEAAFAPALELSRRHLAIDELAEDAHRRLIACYAAVGERSAALRQYEHCVDLLQRELDVAPMAETVALHQAVLRGAPWAELSSFVLPAALQPVGQQSTTVNATATLLPAPHDHLPHEPLPIIGRRTELAALAELLTDPQNRLITIVGVGGMGKSRLALAAAHEQRDLGNFPDGIYFVALVALTEPNQIVPAILRALQLSVAIGSGQSRTPLAQLLDFLREKRLLLLLDNFEHLLPQADLLTT
;
A
#
# COMPACT_ATOMS: atom_id res chain seq x y z
N LEU A 1 -10.32 -12.11 -34.56
CA LEU A 1 -10.25 -11.08 -33.49
C LEU A 1 -9.70 -9.74 -33.99
N LEU A 2 -8.48 -9.65 -34.52
CA LEU A 2 -7.88 -8.36 -34.96
C LEU A 2 -8.64 -7.64 -36.07
N SER A 3 -9.24 -8.38 -37.02
CA SER A 3 -10.11 -7.80 -38.04
C SER A 3 -11.37 -7.18 -37.44
N HIS A 4 -11.92 -7.78 -36.36
CA HIS A 4 -13.05 -7.22 -35.61
C HIS A 4 -12.65 -5.96 -34.84
N VAL A 5 -11.52 -5.97 -34.14
CA VAL A 5 -11.04 -4.78 -33.42
C VAL A 5 -10.77 -3.62 -34.39
N ARG A 6 -10.13 -3.87 -35.55
CA ARG A 6 -9.94 -2.85 -36.59
C ARG A 6 -11.24 -2.32 -37.19
N ARG A 7 -12.28 -3.15 -37.26
CA ARG A 7 -13.60 -2.74 -37.75
C ARG A 7 -14.34 -1.86 -36.73
N ILE A 8 -14.19 -2.16 -35.44
CA ILE A 8 -14.84 -1.42 -34.35
C ILE A 8 -14.09 -0.12 -34.02
N LEU A 9 -12.76 -0.11 -34.17
CA LEU A 9 -11.91 1.04 -33.91
C LEU A 9 -11.18 1.47 -35.20
N PRO A 10 -11.85 2.23 -36.10
CA PRO A 10 -11.33 2.54 -37.44
C PRO A 10 -10.24 3.62 -37.46
N LEU A 11 -9.58 3.89 -36.33
CA LEU A 11 -8.52 4.90 -36.25
C LEU A 11 -7.21 4.37 -36.84
N PRO A 12 -6.63 5.08 -37.83
CA PRO A 12 -5.37 4.66 -38.44
C PRO A 12 -4.22 4.74 -37.43
N LYS A 13 -3.41 3.67 -37.35
CA LYS A 13 -2.28 3.51 -36.41
C LYS A 13 -2.67 3.39 -34.93
N LEU A 14 -3.94 3.16 -34.62
CA LEU A 14 -4.38 2.89 -33.25
C LEU A 14 -3.84 1.55 -32.73
N LEU A 15 -3.78 0.52 -33.58
CA LEU A 15 -3.20 -0.77 -33.21
C LEU A 15 -1.75 -0.83 -33.70
N ILE A 16 -0.82 -0.91 -32.77
CA ILE A 16 0.59 -1.18 -33.05
C ILE A 16 0.79 -2.68 -32.94
N GLN A 17 1.23 -3.29 -34.02
CA GLN A 17 1.45 -4.73 -34.12
C GLN A 17 2.93 -5.00 -34.29
N THR A 18 3.47 -5.84 -33.42
CA THR A 18 4.81 -6.43 -33.58
C THR A 18 4.65 -7.95 -33.80
N PRO A 19 5.73 -8.69 -34.11
CA PRO A 19 5.65 -10.14 -34.23
C PRO A 19 5.24 -10.86 -32.94
N THR A 20 5.43 -10.25 -31.76
CA THR A 20 5.23 -10.90 -30.46
C THR A 20 4.06 -10.35 -29.66
N HIS A 21 3.58 -9.13 -29.95
CA HIS A 21 2.51 -8.51 -29.19
C HIS A 21 1.71 -7.52 -30.03
N ILE A 22 0.54 -7.17 -29.49
CA ILE A 22 -0.39 -6.21 -30.06
C ILE A 22 -0.76 -5.24 -28.96
N GLN A 23 -0.65 -3.96 -29.25
CA GLN A 23 -0.94 -2.91 -28.28
C GLN A 23 -1.77 -1.79 -28.91
N LEU A 24 -2.51 -1.07 -28.08
CA LEU A 24 -3.11 0.20 -28.47
C LEU A 24 -2.05 1.31 -28.41
N ASN A 25 -2.11 2.24 -29.35
CA ASN A 25 -1.28 3.43 -29.36
C ASN A 25 -1.77 4.39 -28.27
N GLN A 26 -1.05 4.41 -27.15
CA GLN A 26 -1.39 5.22 -25.97
C GLN A 26 -1.49 6.72 -26.27
N ALA A 27 -0.80 7.23 -27.30
CA ALA A 27 -0.90 8.63 -27.70
C ALA A 27 -2.23 9.00 -28.39
N GLN A 28 -3.05 8.01 -28.76
CA GLN A 28 -4.32 8.19 -29.45
C GLN A 28 -5.54 7.73 -28.63
N ILE A 29 -5.31 7.26 -27.40
CA ILE A 29 -6.37 6.82 -26.50
C ILE A 29 -6.29 7.59 -25.20
N TRP A 30 -7.45 7.79 -24.60
CA TRP A 30 -7.55 8.21 -23.21
C TRP A 30 -8.08 7.03 -22.39
N SER A 31 -7.53 6.86 -21.20
CA SER A 31 -7.97 5.88 -20.21
C SER A 31 -8.02 6.56 -18.85
N ASP A 32 -9.17 6.47 -18.21
CA ASP A 32 -9.41 6.83 -16.81
C ASP A 32 -8.39 6.18 -15.87
N VAL A 33 -8.12 4.89 -16.00
CA VAL A 33 -7.14 4.16 -15.18
C VAL A 33 -5.72 4.70 -15.36
N VAL A 34 -5.31 4.98 -16.61
CA VAL A 34 -3.99 5.56 -16.87
C VAL A 34 -3.89 6.97 -16.27
N ALA A 35 -4.93 7.79 -16.47
CA ALA A 35 -5.00 9.13 -15.89
C ALA A 35 -5.00 9.10 -14.35
N PHE A 36 -5.73 8.17 -13.73
CA PHE A 36 -5.75 7.96 -12.29
C PHE A 36 -4.37 7.58 -11.76
N LYS A 37 -3.68 6.61 -12.39
CA LYS A 37 -2.32 6.20 -12.01
C LYS A 37 -1.32 7.36 -12.14
N GLN A 38 -1.46 8.21 -13.16
CA GLN A 38 -0.62 9.41 -13.33
C GLN A 38 -0.87 10.44 -12.22
N LEU A 39 -2.14 10.76 -11.93
CA LEU A 39 -2.49 11.70 -10.87
C LEU A 39 -2.05 11.23 -9.49
N LEU A 40 -2.10 9.93 -9.20
CA LEU A 40 -1.53 9.37 -7.96
C LEU A 40 -0.04 9.68 -7.87
N ALA A 41 0.74 9.36 -8.91
CA ALA A 41 2.17 9.64 -8.93
C ALA A 41 2.47 11.15 -8.81
N GLU A 42 1.68 12.00 -9.46
CA GLU A 42 1.82 13.46 -9.35
C GLU A 42 1.50 13.96 -7.94
N SER A 43 0.48 13.42 -7.28
CA SER A 43 0.07 13.79 -5.92
C SER A 43 1.14 13.46 -4.87
N GLU A 44 1.94 12.41 -5.09
CA GLU A 44 3.04 12.04 -4.19
C GLU A 44 4.20 13.04 -4.22
N HIS A 45 4.39 13.71 -5.35
CA HIS A 45 5.49 14.68 -5.56
C HIS A 45 5.05 16.14 -5.40
N ALA A 46 3.75 16.41 -5.50
CA ALA A 46 3.18 17.72 -5.30
C ALA A 46 3.09 18.08 -3.82
N SER A 47 2.90 19.36 -3.51
CA SER A 47 2.63 19.83 -2.16
C SER A 47 1.67 21.01 -2.16
N GLY A 48 0.91 21.18 -1.08
CA GLY A 48 -0.07 22.25 -0.93
C GLY A 48 -1.17 22.17 -1.99
N VAL A 49 -1.52 23.33 -2.57
CA VAL A 49 -2.66 23.46 -3.50
C VAL A 49 -2.57 22.54 -4.72
N ALA A 50 -1.37 22.32 -5.26
CA ALA A 50 -1.19 21.44 -6.41
C ALA A 50 -1.50 19.97 -6.08
N GLN A 51 -1.09 19.52 -4.88
CA GLN A 51 -1.38 18.17 -4.40
C GLN A 51 -2.87 17.98 -4.14
N GLN A 52 -3.52 19.01 -3.58
CA GLN A 52 -4.95 18.99 -3.36
C GLN A 52 -5.71 18.87 -4.69
N GLN A 53 -5.36 19.68 -5.69
CA GLN A 53 -6.01 19.63 -7.01
C GLN A 53 -5.82 18.28 -7.72
N THR A 54 -4.61 17.70 -7.69
CA THR A 54 -4.38 16.39 -8.30
C THR A 54 -5.13 15.27 -7.57
N THR A 55 -5.22 15.36 -6.25
CA THR A 55 -6.01 14.45 -5.41
C THR A 55 -7.50 14.51 -5.74
N GLU A 56 -8.07 15.71 -5.81
CA GLU A 56 -9.49 15.92 -6.15
C GLU A 56 -9.81 15.35 -7.53
N LEU A 57 -8.98 15.62 -8.54
CA LEU A 57 -9.15 15.06 -9.88
C LEU A 57 -9.06 13.53 -9.90
N ALA A 58 -8.13 12.93 -9.14
CA ALA A 58 -8.03 11.48 -9.03
C ALA A 58 -9.28 10.86 -8.39
N LEU A 59 -9.84 11.50 -7.35
CA LEU A 59 -11.06 11.05 -6.69
C LEU A 59 -12.31 11.15 -7.59
N GLU A 60 -12.32 12.04 -8.58
CA GLU A 60 -13.40 12.16 -9.57
C GLU A 60 -13.33 11.09 -10.67
N LEU A 61 -12.12 10.60 -11.01
CA LEU A 61 -11.96 9.58 -12.05
C LEU A 61 -12.43 8.19 -11.65
N TYR A 62 -12.43 7.88 -10.35
CA TYR A 62 -12.86 6.57 -9.86
C TYR A 62 -14.39 6.49 -9.81
N GLY A 63 -14.98 5.90 -10.85
CA GLY A 63 -16.44 5.75 -10.99
C GLY A 63 -17.02 4.46 -10.39
N GLY A 64 -16.19 3.54 -9.89
CA GLY A 64 -16.60 2.23 -9.40
C GLY A 64 -15.60 1.12 -9.73
N PRO A 65 -15.97 -0.15 -9.53
CA PRO A 65 -15.08 -1.29 -9.79
C PRO A 65 -14.57 -1.29 -11.24
N PHE A 66 -13.27 -1.54 -11.39
CA PHE A 66 -12.63 -1.57 -12.71
C PHE A 66 -13.27 -2.63 -13.62
N LEU A 67 -13.69 -2.22 -14.82
CA LEU A 67 -14.39 -3.08 -15.78
C LEU A 67 -15.54 -3.87 -15.15
N ASP A 68 -16.36 -3.21 -14.32
CA ASP A 68 -17.50 -3.85 -13.66
C ASP A 68 -18.42 -4.57 -14.67
N GLY A 69 -18.94 -5.73 -14.25
CA GLY A 69 -19.76 -6.61 -15.08
C GLY A 69 -19.03 -7.41 -16.16
N ILE A 70 -17.72 -7.20 -16.37
CA ILE A 70 -16.92 -8.05 -17.24
C ILE A 70 -16.45 -9.29 -16.46
N SER A 71 -16.77 -10.46 -17.00
CA SER A 71 -16.24 -11.76 -16.59
C SER A 71 -15.91 -12.60 -17.82
N THR A 72 -14.80 -13.31 -17.76
CA THR A 72 -14.31 -14.23 -18.79
C THR A 72 -13.89 -15.56 -18.17
N PRO A 73 -14.85 -16.44 -17.80
CA PRO A 73 -14.56 -17.70 -17.12
C PRO A 73 -13.65 -18.63 -17.92
N ASP A 74 -13.67 -18.51 -19.25
CA ASP A 74 -12.84 -19.29 -20.17
C ASP A 74 -11.35 -18.87 -20.17
N LEU A 75 -11.01 -17.75 -19.53
CA LEU A 75 -9.67 -17.17 -19.48
C LEU A 75 -9.23 -16.91 -18.02
N PRO A 76 -8.87 -17.97 -17.27
CA PRO A 76 -8.58 -17.85 -15.84
C PRO A 76 -7.39 -16.93 -15.53
N GLU A 77 -6.39 -16.85 -16.41
CA GLU A 77 -5.27 -15.92 -16.27
C GLU A 77 -5.71 -14.45 -16.36
N TYR A 78 -6.70 -14.16 -17.22
CA TYR A 78 -7.24 -12.82 -17.35
C TYR A 78 -8.15 -12.46 -16.18
N GLU A 79 -8.97 -13.39 -15.69
CA GLU A 79 -9.78 -13.19 -14.49
C GLU A 79 -8.90 -12.85 -13.27
N LEU A 80 -7.83 -13.61 -13.05
CA LEU A 80 -6.90 -13.34 -11.95
C LEU A 80 -6.23 -11.96 -12.08
N TRP A 81 -5.83 -11.59 -13.29
CA TRP A 81 -5.30 -10.24 -13.56
C TRP A 81 -6.36 -9.16 -13.27
N LEU A 82 -7.59 -9.37 -13.70
CA LEU A 82 -8.70 -8.44 -13.53
C LEU A 82 -9.03 -8.22 -12.06
N GLU A 83 -9.12 -9.29 -11.27
CA GLU A 83 -9.30 -9.23 -9.81
C GLU A 83 -8.15 -8.48 -9.13
N THR A 84 -6.91 -8.71 -9.59
CA THR A 84 -5.73 -8.03 -9.05
C THR A 84 -5.77 -6.51 -9.34
N GLU A 85 -6.11 -6.11 -10.56
CA GLU A 85 -6.22 -4.68 -10.91
C GLU A 85 -7.40 -4.01 -10.18
N ARG A 86 -8.56 -4.69 -10.06
CA ARG A 86 -9.71 -4.20 -9.28
C ARG A 86 -9.31 -3.94 -7.83
N ALA A 87 -8.73 -4.93 -7.16
CA ALA A 87 -8.30 -4.81 -5.76
C ALA A 87 -7.23 -3.72 -5.57
N TRP A 88 -6.29 -3.59 -6.52
CA TRP A 88 -5.29 -2.53 -6.46
C TRP A 88 -5.92 -1.14 -6.59
N LEU A 89 -6.79 -0.94 -7.59
CA LEU A 89 -7.44 0.35 -7.85
C LEU A 89 -8.34 0.77 -6.70
N GLU A 90 -9.17 -0.15 -6.19
CA GLU A 90 -10.05 0.10 -5.06
C GLU A 90 -9.25 0.49 -3.81
N ARG A 91 -8.20 -0.27 -3.48
CA ARG A 91 -7.33 0.04 -2.34
C ARG A 91 -6.68 1.42 -2.47
N ARG A 92 -6.11 1.75 -3.64
CA ARG A 92 -5.49 3.07 -3.86
C ARG A 92 -6.52 4.20 -3.73
N TYR A 93 -7.73 3.99 -4.22
CA TYR A 93 -8.81 4.96 -4.10
C TYR A 93 -9.27 5.15 -2.64
N LEU A 94 -9.43 4.07 -1.88
CA LEU A 94 -9.79 4.15 -0.45
C LEU A 94 -8.70 4.83 0.39
N GLU A 95 -7.42 4.55 0.11
CA GLU A 95 -6.28 5.22 0.73
C GLU A 95 -6.29 6.73 0.42
N LEU A 96 -6.57 7.11 -0.83
CA LEU A 96 -6.69 8.51 -1.25
C LEU A 96 -7.88 9.22 -0.59
N LEU A 97 -9.05 8.56 -0.53
CA LEU A 97 -10.23 9.06 0.18
C LEU A 97 -9.92 9.32 1.65
N ALA A 98 -9.26 8.37 2.32
CA ALA A 98 -8.93 8.50 3.74
C ALA A 98 -7.94 9.65 3.97
N ALA A 99 -6.88 9.76 3.17
CA ALA A 99 -5.89 10.82 3.27
C ALA A 99 -6.52 12.21 3.04
N HIS A 100 -7.33 12.36 1.99
CA HIS A 100 -7.98 13.64 1.68
C HIS A 100 -9.04 14.02 2.73
N THR A 101 -9.76 13.03 3.28
CA THR A 101 -10.68 13.27 4.40
C THR A 101 -9.95 13.83 5.62
N LEU A 102 -8.81 13.25 6.00
CA LEU A 102 -8.00 13.74 7.12
C LEU A 102 -7.49 15.17 6.88
N ALA A 103 -7.01 15.48 5.67
CA ALA A 103 -6.56 16.83 5.31
C ALA A 103 -7.70 17.86 5.46
N LEU A 104 -8.91 17.54 4.99
CA LEU A 104 -10.07 18.41 5.14
C LEU A 104 -10.46 18.60 6.62
N MET A 105 -10.35 17.55 7.44
CA MET A 105 -10.63 17.64 8.88
C MET A 105 -9.62 18.53 9.60
N ASP A 106 -8.35 18.48 9.22
CA ASP A 106 -7.30 19.37 9.75
C ASP A 106 -7.57 20.84 9.40
N GLU A 107 -8.15 21.11 8.24
CA GLU A 107 -8.61 22.45 7.82
C GLU A 107 -9.99 22.84 8.40
N ALA A 108 -10.58 22.00 9.26
CA ALA A 108 -11.93 22.14 9.80
C ALA A 108 -13.05 22.19 8.73
N ALA A 109 -12.78 21.70 7.52
CA ALA A 109 -13.74 21.53 6.43
C ALA A 109 -14.56 20.24 6.61
N PHE A 110 -15.39 20.19 7.65
CA PHE A 110 -16.10 18.96 8.04
C PHE A 110 -17.19 18.51 7.07
N ALA A 111 -17.86 19.44 6.38
CA ALA A 111 -18.93 19.08 5.42
C ALA A 111 -18.42 18.24 4.24
N PRO A 112 -17.34 18.61 3.51
CA PRO A 112 -16.79 17.74 2.48
C PRO A 112 -16.14 16.47 3.06
N ALA A 113 -15.50 16.54 4.24
CA ALA A 113 -14.93 15.34 4.89
C ALA A 113 -16.00 14.28 5.22
N LEU A 114 -17.19 14.73 5.63
CA LEU A 114 -18.34 13.86 5.90
C LEU A 114 -18.80 13.14 4.63
N GLU A 115 -18.85 13.84 3.49
CA GLU A 115 -19.23 13.23 2.21
C GLU A 115 -18.22 12.18 1.76
N LEU A 116 -16.92 12.47 1.86
CA LEU A 116 -15.88 11.49 1.53
C LEU A 116 -15.88 10.27 2.46
N SER A 117 -16.16 10.49 3.75
CA SER A 117 -16.30 9.39 4.71
C SER A 117 -17.49 8.47 4.37
N ARG A 118 -18.62 9.05 3.93
CA ARG A 118 -19.77 8.26 3.44
C ARG A 118 -19.44 7.51 2.16
N ARG A 119 -18.74 8.14 1.21
CA ARG A 119 -18.27 7.49 -0.02
C ARG A 119 -17.32 6.32 0.28
N HIS A 120 -16.47 6.43 1.29
CA HIS A 120 -15.61 5.35 1.74
C HIS A 120 -16.45 4.17 2.25
N LEU A 121 -17.40 4.44 3.17
CA LEU A 121 -18.27 3.40 3.74
C LEU A 121 -19.22 2.77 2.72
N ALA A 122 -19.54 3.45 1.62
CA ALA A 122 -20.33 2.87 0.53
C ALA A 122 -19.56 1.79 -0.26
N ILE A 123 -18.23 1.72 -0.11
CA ILE A 123 -17.37 0.72 -0.75
C ILE A 123 -16.94 -0.33 0.27
N ASP A 124 -16.45 0.12 1.42
CA ASP A 124 -16.09 -0.73 2.55
C ASP A 124 -16.91 -0.35 3.77
N GLU A 125 -18.07 -1.01 3.92
CA GLU A 125 -18.96 -0.80 5.06
C GLU A 125 -18.30 -1.20 6.40
N LEU A 126 -17.30 -2.09 6.38
CA LEU A 126 -16.63 -2.60 7.58
C LEU A 126 -15.41 -1.76 8.00
N ALA A 127 -15.07 -0.72 7.25
CA ALA A 127 -13.97 0.19 7.56
C ALA A 127 -14.23 1.01 8.83
N GLU A 128 -13.84 0.45 9.98
CA GLU A 128 -14.10 1.05 11.29
C GLU A 128 -13.41 2.43 11.47
N ASP A 129 -12.26 2.64 10.84
CA ASP A 129 -11.59 3.94 10.81
C ASP A 129 -12.38 4.99 10.00
N ALA A 130 -13.07 4.58 8.93
CA ALA A 130 -14.00 5.44 8.18
C ALA A 130 -15.24 5.77 9.01
N HIS A 131 -15.77 4.82 9.80
CA HIS A 131 -16.80 5.11 10.79
C HIS A 131 -16.33 6.15 11.81
N ARG A 132 -15.10 6.04 12.35
CA ARG A 132 -14.53 7.04 13.27
C ARG A 132 -14.47 8.43 12.64
N ARG A 133 -13.97 8.55 11.40
CA ARG A 133 -13.95 9.83 10.65
C ARG A 133 -15.36 10.43 10.54
N LEU A 134 -16.36 9.62 10.17
CA LEU A 134 -17.73 10.06 10.02
C LEU A 134 -18.38 10.49 11.36
N ILE A 135 -18.20 9.71 12.43
CA ILE A 135 -18.67 10.02 13.79
C ILE A 135 -18.09 11.35 14.26
N ALA A 136 -16.78 11.54 14.08
CA ALA A 136 -16.08 12.76 14.49
C ALA A 136 -16.54 13.98 13.68
N CYS A 137 -16.76 13.84 12.37
CA CYS A 137 -17.33 14.90 11.54
C CYS A 137 -18.72 15.31 12.01
N TYR A 138 -19.63 14.35 12.25
CA TYR A 138 -20.97 14.65 12.79
C TYR A 138 -20.91 15.40 14.12
N ALA A 139 -20.01 14.98 15.03
CA ALA A 139 -19.83 15.65 16.30
C ALA A 139 -19.30 17.09 16.12
N ALA A 140 -18.35 17.30 15.20
CA ALA A 140 -17.75 18.60 14.93
C ALA A 140 -18.74 19.61 14.33
N VAL A 141 -19.68 19.15 13.47
CA VAL A 141 -20.75 20.02 12.93
C VAL A 141 -21.93 20.21 13.89
N GLY A 142 -21.87 19.63 15.10
CA GLY A 142 -22.91 19.74 16.13
C GLY A 142 -24.06 18.74 16.01
N GLU A 143 -23.99 17.79 15.07
CA GLU A 143 -24.96 16.73 14.88
C GLU A 143 -24.69 15.51 15.80
N ARG A 144 -24.68 15.75 17.12
CA ARG A 144 -24.38 14.72 18.12
C ARG A 144 -25.25 13.46 17.98
N SER A 145 -26.55 13.62 17.71
CA SER A 145 -27.45 12.47 17.54
C SER A 145 -27.11 11.63 16.31
N ALA A 146 -26.59 12.24 15.24
CA ALA A 146 -26.12 11.51 14.07
C ALA A 146 -24.81 10.76 14.37
N ALA A 147 -23.89 11.38 15.12
CA ALA A 147 -22.67 10.74 15.57
C ALA A 147 -22.95 9.47 16.42
N LEU A 148 -23.88 9.55 17.37
CA LEU A 148 -24.25 8.40 18.21
C LEU A 148 -24.91 7.27 17.42
N ARG A 149 -25.83 7.60 16.50
CA ARG A 149 -26.43 6.60 15.60
C ARG A 149 -25.39 5.94 14.70
N GLN A 150 -24.40 6.69 14.21
CA GLN A 150 -23.34 6.12 13.39
C GLN A 150 -22.44 5.16 14.18
N TYR A 151 -22.19 5.45 15.46
CA TYR A 151 -21.50 4.52 16.36
C TYR A 151 -22.33 3.25 16.58
N GLU A 152 -23.61 3.38 16.94
CA GLU A 152 -24.50 2.23 17.12
C GLU A 152 -24.57 1.35 15.88
N HIS A 153 -24.65 1.97 14.69
CA HIS A 153 -24.62 1.27 13.41
C HIS A 153 -23.29 0.53 13.19
N CYS A 154 -22.16 1.15 13.50
CA CYS A 154 -20.84 0.50 13.42
C CYS A 154 -20.76 -0.73 14.33
N VAL A 155 -21.22 -0.61 15.58
CA VAL A 155 -21.22 -1.72 16.54
C VAL A 155 -22.09 -2.88 16.06
N ASP A 156 -23.33 -2.58 15.61
CA ASP A 156 -24.24 -3.60 15.09
C ASP A 156 -23.65 -4.31 13.87
N LEU A 157 -23.05 -3.55 12.95
CA LEU A 157 -22.45 -4.10 11.74
C LEU A 157 -21.24 -5.00 12.03
N LEU A 158 -20.28 -4.54 12.86
CA LEU A 158 -19.11 -5.33 13.24
C LEU A 158 -19.50 -6.62 13.98
N GLN A 159 -20.49 -6.52 14.87
CA GLN A 159 -21.00 -7.69 15.58
C GLN A 159 -21.70 -8.67 14.62
N ARG A 160 -22.49 -8.18 13.67
CA ARG A 160 -23.27 -9.01 12.74
C ARG A 160 -22.38 -9.71 11.71
N GLU A 161 -21.42 -9.00 11.14
CA GLU A 161 -20.61 -9.49 10.01
C GLU A 161 -19.32 -10.18 10.46
N LEU A 162 -18.71 -9.74 11.57
CA LEU A 162 -17.40 -10.20 12.00
C LEU A 162 -17.40 -10.86 13.41
N ASP A 163 -18.50 -10.76 14.17
CA ASP A 163 -18.61 -11.23 15.56
C ASP A 163 -17.53 -10.62 16.49
N VAL A 164 -17.14 -9.37 16.21
CA VAL A 164 -16.15 -8.61 17.00
C VAL A 164 -16.75 -7.35 17.61
N ALA A 165 -16.21 -6.96 18.75
CA ALA A 165 -16.46 -5.65 19.35
C ALA A 165 -15.66 -4.55 18.61
N PRO A 166 -16.12 -3.29 18.63
CA PRO A 166 -15.37 -2.17 18.08
C PRO A 166 -14.02 -1.99 18.79
N MET A 167 -13.04 -1.48 18.05
CA MET A 167 -11.73 -1.07 18.55
C MET A 167 -11.83 -0.05 19.69
N ALA A 168 -10.80 -0.03 20.55
CA ALA A 168 -10.73 0.83 21.72
C ALA A 168 -10.83 2.33 21.37
N GLU A 169 -10.22 2.73 20.27
CA GLU A 169 -10.25 4.11 19.75
C GLU A 169 -11.68 4.54 19.37
N THR A 170 -12.47 3.62 18.84
CA THR A 170 -13.87 3.86 18.44
C THR A 170 -14.76 4.02 19.67
N VAL A 171 -14.55 3.17 20.68
CA VAL A 171 -15.23 3.29 21.98
C VAL A 171 -14.86 4.60 22.68
N ALA A 172 -13.57 4.96 22.65
CA ALA A 172 -13.08 6.21 23.25
C ALA A 172 -13.65 7.45 22.56
N LEU A 173 -13.73 7.44 21.22
CA LEU A 173 -14.38 8.49 20.44
C LEU A 173 -15.85 8.63 20.83
N HIS A 174 -16.59 7.52 20.93
CA HIS A 174 -17.99 7.54 21.38
C HIS A 174 -18.14 8.16 22.78
N GLN A 175 -17.29 7.77 23.74
CA GLN A 175 -17.29 8.35 25.08
C GLN A 175 -16.97 9.86 25.07
N ALA A 176 -16.06 10.31 24.19
CA ALA A 176 -15.76 11.72 24.01
C ALA A 176 -16.97 12.50 23.43
N VAL A 177 -17.66 11.94 22.44
CA VAL A 177 -18.90 12.50 21.88
C VAL A 177 -20.01 12.59 22.94
N LEU A 178 -20.15 11.58 23.80
CA LEU A 178 -21.11 11.61 24.91
C LEU A 178 -20.83 12.72 25.93
N ARG A 179 -19.56 13.06 26.14
CA ARG A 179 -19.17 14.17 27.01
C ARG A 179 -19.26 15.53 26.33
N GLY A 180 -19.48 15.58 25.01
CA GLY A 180 -19.43 16.83 24.25
C GLY A 180 -18.00 17.37 24.14
N ALA A 181 -17.02 16.48 24.01
CA ALA A 181 -15.62 16.85 23.90
C ALA A 181 -15.35 17.77 22.68
N PRO A 182 -14.40 18.70 22.77
CA PRO A 182 -14.02 19.56 21.65
C PRO A 182 -13.28 18.77 20.56
N TRP A 183 -13.24 19.33 19.35
CA TRP A 183 -12.57 18.71 18.19
C TRP A 183 -11.12 18.28 18.47
N ALA A 184 -10.35 19.06 19.24
CA ALA A 184 -8.96 18.73 19.58
C ALA A 184 -8.80 17.38 20.32
N GLU A 185 -9.82 16.96 21.08
CA GLU A 185 -9.85 15.64 21.72
C GLU A 185 -10.34 14.58 20.73
N LEU A 186 -11.40 14.88 19.97
CA LEU A 186 -11.99 13.97 18.99
C LEU A 186 -10.99 13.55 17.90
N SER A 187 -10.17 14.49 17.40
CA SER A 187 -9.20 14.25 16.32
C SER A 187 -8.13 13.22 16.70
N SER A 188 -7.81 13.08 17.99
CA SER A 188 -6.83 12.11 18.48
C SER A 188 -7.21 10.64 18.23
N PHE A 189 -8.51 10.36 18.06
CA PHE A 189 -9.05 9.03 17.80
C PHE A 189 -9.25 8.74 16.31
N VAL A 190 -9.09 9.76 15.46
CA VAL A 190 -9.35 9.68 14.01
C VAL A 190 -8.04 9.55 13.22
N LEU A 191 -6.96 10.12 13.75
CA LEU A 191 -5.64 10.03 13.16
C LEU A 191 -5.10 8.58 13.23
N PRO A 192 -4.42 8.09 12.18
CA PRO A 192 -3.66 6.85 12.26
C PRO A 192 -2.70 6.89 13.45
N ALA A 193 -2.53 5.78 14.17
CA ALA A 193 -1.63 5.70 15.34
C ALA A 193 -0.20 6.19 15.05
N ALA A 194 0.26 6.10 13.79
CA ALA A 194 1.56 6.58 13.34
C ALA A 194 1.71 8.11 13.30
N LEU A 195 0.61 8.88 13.34
CA LEU A 195 0.58 10.34 13.22
C LEU A 195 0.14 11.05 14.52
N GLN A 196 -0.04 10.32 15.62
CA GLN A 196 -0.25 10.96 16.91
C GLN A 196 1.00 11.78 17.29
N PRO A 197 0.86 13.09 17.58
CA PRO A 197 2.01 13.88 18.00
C PRO A 197 2.58 13.28 19.28
N VAL A 198 3.87 12.91 19.26
CA VAL A 198 4.65 12.60 20.45
C VAL A 198 4.75 13.89 21.27
N GLY A 199 3.74 14.12 22.10
CA GLY A 199 3.53 15.34 22.86
C GLY A 199 3.15 15.05 24.30
N GLN A 200 4.18 14.93 25.14
CA GLN A 200 4.16 15.22 26.58
C GLN A 200 3.07 14.54 27.42
N GLN A 201 3.32 13.29 27.82
CA GLN A 201 2.87 12.81 29.12
C GLN A 201 4.07 12.46 29.99
N SER A 202 4.59 13.49 30.66
CA SER A 202 5.38 13.30 31.88
C SER A 202 4.45 12.76 32.96
N THR A 203 4.42 11.45 33.14
CA THR A 203 4.18 10.86 34.47
C THR A 203 5.20 9.77 34.71
N THR A 204 6.01 10.03 35.73
CA THR A 204 7.10 9.23 36.26
C THR A 204 6.63 7.83 36.65
N VAL A 205 7.12 6.81 35.96
CA VAL A 205 7.36 5.50 36.57
C VAL A 205 8.74 5.02 36.15
N ASN A 206 9.65 4.99 37.12
CA ASN A 206 10.92 4.30 37.02
C ASN A 206 10.67 2.82 36.72
N ALA A 207 11.06 2.36 35.55
CA ALA A 207 11.36 0.96 35.32
C ALA A 207 12.56 0.87 34.39
N THR A 208 13.71 0.60 35.00
CA THR A 208 14.92 0.13 34.36
C THR A 208 14.59 -1.19 33.65
N ALA A 209 14.24 -1.11 32.37
CA ALA A 209 14.20 -2.26 31.49
C ALA A 209 14.84 -1.83 30.18
N THR A 210 16.12 -2.17 30.04
CA THR A 210 16.81 -2.18 28.75
C THR A 210 16.13 -3.22 27.87
N LEU A 211 15.07 -2.82 27.18
CA LEU A 211 14.56 -3.55 26.02
C LEU A 211 15.38 -3.07 24.83
N LEU A 212 16.34 -3.89 24.42
CA LEU A 212 16.91 -3.79 23.09
C LEU A 212 15.75 -3.81 22.07
N PRO A 213 15.70 -2.88 21.10
CA PRO A 213 14.68 -2.93 20.06
C PRO A 213 14.83 -4.24 19.28
N ALA A 214 13.73 -4.97 19.12
CA ALA A 214 13.67 -6.17 18.28
C ALA A 214 13.93 -5.79 16.80
N PRO A 215 14.52 -6.68 15.99
CA PRO A 215 14.82 -6.41 14.59
C PRO A 215 13.53 -6.02 13.84
N HIS A 216 13.58 -4.89 13.15
CA HIS A 216 12.46 -4.32 12.42
C HIS A 216 12.23 -5.09 11.11
N ASP A 217 11.23 -5.96 11.07
CA ASP A 217 10.74 -6.62 9.85
C ASP A 217 9.90 -5.64 9.00
N HIS A 218 10.20 -5.54 7.70
CA HIS A 218 9.50 -4.66 6.75
C HIS A 218 8.86 -5.49 5.63
N LEU A 219 8.09 -6.50 6.02
CA LEU A 219 7.27 -7.30 5.12
C LEU A 219 5.86 -6.68 5.03
N PRO A 220 5.27 -6.54 3.83
CA PRO A 220 3.85 -6.25 3.68
C PRO A 220 3.00 -7.20 4.53
N HIS A 221 1.87 -6.74 5.06
CA HIS A 221 0.96 -7.60 5.82
C HIS A 221 0.52 -8.82 5.00
N GLU A 222 0.46 -9.97 5.68
CA GLU A 222 0.25 -11.31 5.13
C GLU A 222 -0.95 -11.34 4.15
N PRO A 223 -0.72 -11.56 2.84
CA PRO A 223 -1.81 -11.73 1.90
C PRO A 223 -2.35 -13.17 2.03
N LEU A 224 -3.68 -13.31 1.94
CA LEU A 224 -4.46 -14.57 2.00
C LEU A 224 -3.71 -15.85 1.58
N PRO A 225 -3.97 -17.00 2.22
CA PRO A 225 -3.20 -18.24 2.07
C PRO A 225 -2.98 -18.64 0.60
N ILE A 226 -1.75 -19.03 0.26
CA ILE A 226 -1.40 -19.42 -1.11
C ILE A 226 -2.03 -20.78 -1.43
N ILE A 227 -2.93 -20.81 -2.43
CA ILE A 227 -3.61 -22.03 -2.83
C ILE A 227 -2.77 -22.74 -3.90
N GLY A 228 -2.49 -24.04 -3.71
CA GLY A 228 -1.93 -24.91 -4.75
C GLY A 228 -0.43 -24.79 -5.04
N ARG A 229 0.34 -23.99 -4.29
CA ARG A 229 1.79 -23.76 -4.49
C ARG A 229 2.70 -24.33 -3.39
N ARG A 230 2.25 -25.37 -2.71
CA ARG A 230 2.99 -25.98 -1.58
C ARG A 230 4.34 -26.57 -2.01
N THR A 231 4.42 -27.12 -3.22
CA THR A 231 5.66 -27.72 -3.75
C THR A 231 6.71 -26.64 -4.03
N GLU A 232 6.31 -25.53 -4.61
CA GLU A 232 7.20 -24.41 -4.93
C GLU A 232 7.64 -23.64 -3.67
N LEU A 233 6.76 -23.49 -2.68
CA LEU A 233 7.14 -22.97 -1.37
C LEU A 233 8.17 -23.85 -0.68
N ALA A 234 7.95 -25.18 -0.65
CA ALA A 234 8.90 -26.11 -0.06
C ALA A 234 10.26 -26.04 -0.77
N ALA A 235 10.27 -25.98 -2.11
CA ALA A 235 11.50 -25.80 -2.88
C ALA A 235 12.20 -24.46 -2.57
N LEU A 236 11.45 -23.37 -2.43
CA LEU A 236 12.02 -22.07 -2.04
C LEU A 236 12.57 -22.09 -0.61
N ALA A 237 11.91 -22.75 0.32
CA ALA A 237 12.39 -22.90 1.69
C ALA A 237 13.71 -23.69 1.77
N GLU A 238 13.83 -24.77 0.99
CA GLU A 238 15.09 -25.51 0.85
C GLU A 238 16.20 -24.63 0.27
N LEU A 239 15.90 -23.87 -0.80
CA LEU A 239 16.87 -22.97 -1.41
C LEU A 239 17.30 -21.84 -0.47
N LEU A 240 16.38 -21.28 0.33
CA LEU A 240 16.64 -20.17 1.27
C LEU A 240 17.44 -20.61 2.50
N THR A 241 17.38 -21.89 2.87
CA THR A 241 18.12 -22.43 4.03
C THR A 241 19.52 -22.93 3.68
N ASP A 242 19.82 -23.14 2.40
CA ASP A 242 21.17 -23.51 1.91
C ASP A 242 22.12 -22.29 1.94
N PRO A 243 23.19 -22.31 2.76
CA PRO A 243 24.15 -21.21 2.85
C PRO A 243 24.91 -20.90 1.55
N GLN A 244 24.92 -21.82 0.59
CA GLN A 244 25.55 -21.60 -0.72
C GLN A 244 24.69 -20.72 -1.64
N ASN A 245 23.38 -20.63 -1.39
CA ASN A 245 22.44 -19.85 -2.18
C ASN A 245 22.32 -18.43 -1.61
N ARG A 246 23.03 -17.49 -2.23
CA ARG A 246 22.98 -16.06 -1.87
C ARG A 246 22.07 -15.20 -2.74
N LEU A 247 21.58 -15.77 -3.85
CA LEU A 247 20.65 -15.12 -4.78
C LEU A 247 19.70 -16.18 -5.33
N ILE A 248 18.40 -15.93 -5.20
CA ILE A 248 17.34 -16.77 -5.75
C ILE A 248 16.49 -15.89 -6.65
N THR A 249 16.35 -16.27 -7.91
CA THR A 249 15.52 -15.56 -8.87
C THR A 249 14.27 -16.38 -9.16
N ILE A 250 13.10 -15.83 -8.85
CA ILE A 250 11.82 -16.43 -9.22
C ILE A 250 11.48 -15.96 -10.63
N VAL A 251 11.64 -16.86 -11.60
CA VAL A 251 11.30 -16.60 -13.01
C VAL A 251 9.96 -17.23 -13.36
N GLY A 252 9.25 -16.60 -14.27
CA GLY A 252 7.96 -17.09 -14.75
C GLY A 252 7.20 -16.01 -15.50
N VAL A 253 6.18 -16.45 -16.23
CA VAL A 253 5.32 -15.56 -17.03
C VAL A 253 4.67 -14.50 -16.13
N GLY A 254 4.39 -13.32 -16.67
CA GLY A 254 3.68 -12.25 -15.94
C GLY A 254 2.37 -12.77 -15.35
N GLY A 255 1.96 -12.28 -14.18
CA GLY A 255 0.70 -12.67 -13.54
C GLY A 255 0.67 -14.04 -12.84
N MET A 256 1.71 -14.87 -12.96
CA MET A 256 1.73 -16.22 -12.34
C MET A 256 1.89 -16.24 -10.80
N GLY A 257 1.78 -15.08 -10.14
CA GLY A 257 1.90 -14.96 -8.68
C GLY A 257 3.32 -15.07 -8.13
N LYS A 258 4.36 -14.72 -8.92
CA LYS A 258 5.77 -14.77 -8.49
C LYS A 258 6.03 -13.95 -7.23
N SER A 259 5.60 -12.69 -7.22
CA SER A 259 5.72 -11.78 -6.08
C SER A 259 4.97 -12.32 -4.87
N ARG A 260 3.82 -12.97 -5.08
CA ARG A 260 3.02 -13.59 -4.02
C ARG A 260 3.68 -14.84 -3.44
N LEU A 261 4.29 -15.68 -4.28
CA LEU A 261 5.07 -16.83 -3.86
C LEU A 261 6.30 -16.40 -3.04
N ALA A 262 6.97 -15.32 -3.48
CA ALA A 262 8.14 -14.77 -2.81
C ALA A 262 7.80 -14.19 -1.43
N LEU A 263 6.69 -13.43 -1.33
CA LEU A 263 6.18 -12.91 -0.06
C LEU A 263 5.75 -14.02 0.88
N ALA A 264 5.02 -15.03 0.39
CA ALA A 264 4.60 -16.18 1.20
C ALA A 264 5.81 -16.95 1.77
N ALA A 265 6.85 -17.19 0.95
CA ALA A 265 8.09 -17.81 1.43
C ALA A 265 8.79 -16.93 2.47
N ALA A 266 8.82 -15.61 2.28
CA ALA A 266 9.41 -14.68 3.23
C ALA A 266 8.69 -14.67 4.59
N HIS A 267 7.35 -14.75 4.60
CA HIS A 267 6.56 -14.93 5.82
C HIS A 267 6.89 -16.25 6.53
N GLU A 268 6.98 -17.37 5.80
CA GLU A 268 7.36 -18.66 6.39
C GLU A 268 8.77 -18.63 7.02
N GLN A 269 9.73 -17.96 6.36
CA GLN A 269 11.08 -17.81 6.91
C GLN A 269 11.15 -16.89 8.14
N ARG A 270 10.25 -15.91 8.23
CA ARG A 270 10.11 -15.05 9.42
C ARG A 270 9.67 -15.89 10.61
N ASP A 271 8.64 -16.72 10.44
CA ASP A 271 8.11 -17.58 11.50
C ASP A 271 9.13 -18.63 11.96
N LEU A 272 9.99 -19.09 11.05
CA LEU A 272 11.09 -20.01 11.35
C LEU A 272 12.32 -19.33 11.99
N GLY A 273 12.41 -17.99 11.95
CA GLY A 273 13.52 -17.23 12.55
C GLY A 273 14.87 -17.42 11.86
N ASN A 274 14.89 -17.81 10.58
CA ASN A 274 16.13 -18.13 9.84
C ASN A 274 16.98 -16.90 9.47
N PHE A 275 16.42 -15.69 9.58
CA PHE A 275 17.04 -14.41 9.25
C PHE A 275 17.00 -13.47 10.48
N PRO A 276 17.95 -13.62 11.43
CA PRO A 276 17.93 -12.89 12.71
C PRO A 276 18.11 -11.38 12.55
N ASP A 277 18.66 -10.93 11.43
CA ASP A 277 18.82 -9.50 11.12
C ASP A 277 17.64 -8.92 10.30
N GLY A 278 16.58 -9.70 10.10
CA GLY A 278 15.30 -9.25 9.54
C GLY A 278 15.08 -9.61 8.07
N ILE A 279 13.84 -9.40 7.64
CA ILE A 279 13.39 -9.62 6.26
C ILE A 279 12.79 -8.32 5.70
N TYR A 280 13.25 -7.92 4.52
CA TYR A 280 12.97 -6.62 3.93
C TYR A 280 12.44 -6.74 2.51
N PHE A 281 11.26 -6.16 2.27
CA PHE A 281 10.68 -6.05 0.94
C PHE A 281 11.05 -4.73 0.27
N VAL A 282 11.50 -4.80 -0.99
CA VAL A 282 11.85 -3.63 -1.81
C VAL A 282 11.08 -3.73 -3.13
N ALA A 283 9.97 -3.00 -3.22
CA ALA A 283 9.23 -2.85 -4.46
C ALA A 283 10.00 -1.94 -5.42
N LEU A 284 10.48 -2.50 -6.55
CA LEU A 284 11.20 -1.72 -7.55
C LEU A 284 10.29 -1.12 -8.62
N VAL A 285 8.99 -1.43 -8.59
CA VAL A 285 8.00 -1.02 -9.62
C VAL A 285 7.96 0.48 -9.92
N ALA A 286 8.28 1.33 -8.94
CA ALA A 286 8.28 2.79 -9.09
C ALA A 286 9.62 3.35 -9.61
N LEU A 287 10.65 2.51 -9.80
CA LEU A 287 11.96 2.96 -10.24
C LEU A 287 12.02 3.01 -11.76
N THR A 288 12.69 4.03 -12.29
CA THR A 288 12.88 4.21 -13.73
C THR A 288 14.33 4.01 -14.13
N GLU A 289 15.27 4.20 -13.20
CA GLU A 289 16.72 4.16 -13.46
C GLU A 289 17.44 3.20 -12.50
N PRO A 290 18.40 2.36 -12.96
CA PRO A 290 19.10 1.40 -12.11
C PRO A 290 19.88 2.02 -10.93
N ASN A 291 20.29 3.28 -11.04
CA ASN A 291 20.99 4.00 -9.96
C ASN A 291 20.09 4.30 -8.74
N GLN A 292 18.77 4.13 -8.86
CA GLN A 292 17.80 4.33 -7.78
C GLN A 292 17.65 3.09 -6.88
N ILE A 293 18.16 1.93 -7.30
CA ILE A 293 18.05 0.66 -6.56
C ILE A 293 18.71 0.78 -5.18
N VAL A 294 19.94 1.29 -5.12
CA VAL A 294 20.70 1.40 -3.86
C VAL A 294 20.01 2.36 -2.87
N PRO A 295 19.58 3.58 -3.26
CA PRO A 295 18.73 4.43 -2.43
C PRO A 295 17.43 3.76 -1.95
N ALA A 296 16.76 2.99 -2.81
CA ALA A 296 15.53 2.28 -2.44
C ALA A 296 15.77 1.20 -1.37
N ILE A 297 16.87 0.43 -1.49
CA ILE A 297 17.27 -0.56 -0.50
C ILE A 297 17.63 0.12 0.83
N LEU A 298 18.40 1.21 0.79
CA LEU A 298 18.76 1.97 2.00
C LEU A 298 17.52 2.51 2.73
N ARG A 299 16.53 3.01 1.96
CA ARG A 299 15.24 3.45 2.50
C ARG A 299 14.46 2.30 3.14
N ALA A 300 14.41 1.13 2.50
CA ALA A 300 13.76 -0.06 3.04
C ALA A 300 14.42 -0.55 4.34
N LEU A 301 15.74 -0.46 4.42
CA LEU A 301 16.53 -0.77 5.63
C LEU A 301 16.51 0.35 6.68
N GLN A 302 15.81 1.47 6.42
CA GLN A 302 15.82 2.68 7.25
C GLN A 302 17.22 3.24 7.56
N LEU A 303 18.19 2.99 6.67
CA LEU A 303 19.56 3.46 6.84
C LEU A 303 19.69 4.91 6.35
N SER A 304 20.06 5.81 7.26
CA SER A 304 20.38 7.19 6.92
C SER A 304 21.82 7.28 6.40
N VAL A 305 22.00 7.63 5.14
CA VAL A 305 23.33 7.92 4.58
C VAL A 305 23.83 9.23 5.20
N ALA A 306 24.98 9.22 5.86
CA ALA A 306 25.60 10.43 6.39
C ALA A 306 26.05 11.34 5.24
N ILE A 307 25.27 12.39 4.96
CA ILE A 307 25.60 13.41 3.96
C ILE A 307 26.34 14.54 4.70
N GLY A 308 27.62 14.35 5.05
CA GLY A 308 28.34 15.40 5.78
C GLY A 308 29.80 15.10 6.13
N SER A 309 30.70 15.88 5.53
CA SER A 309 32.11 16.11 5.86
C SER A 309 33.07 14.90 5.96
N GLY A 310 33.88 14.72 4.92
CA GLY A 310 35.31 14.40 5.10
C GLY A 310 35.81 13.07 4.57
N GLN A 311 34.93 12.09 4.32
CA GLN A 311 35.28 10.85 3.62
C GLN A 311 34.10 10.43 2.71
N SER A 312 34.21 10.71 1.41
CA SER A 312 33.22 10.33 0.40
C SER A 312 33.17 8.81 0.22
N ARG A 313 32.33 8.11 0.99
CA ARG A 313 31.94 6.72 0.68
C ARG A 313 30.67 6.73 -0.15
N THR A 314 30.64 5.93 -1.21
CA THR A 314 29.44 5.79 -2.04
C THR A 314 28.31 5.09 -1.24
N PRO A 315 27.03 5.39 -1.52
CA PRO A 315 25.90 4.72 -0.86
C PRO A 315 25.96 3.19 -0.95
N LEU A 316 26.49 2.66 -2.06
CA LEU A 316 26.68 1.23 -2.26
C LEU A 316 27.72 0.65 -1.30
N ALA A 317 28.85 1.34 -1.06
CA ALA A 317 29.86 0.87 -0.12
C ALA A 317 29.33 0.82 1.33
N GLN A 318 28.53 1.81 1.72
CA GLN A 318 27.89 1.84 3.04
C GLN A 318 26.87 0.71 3.20
N LEU A 319 26.07 0.44 2.16
CA LEU A 319 25.16 -0.69 2.13
C LEU A 319 25.91 -2.02 2.26
N LEU A 320 26.98 -2.24 1.47
CA LEU A 320 27.77 -3.47 1.54
C LEU A 320 28.44 -3.69 2.89
N ASP A 321 29.00 -2.63 3.50
CA ASP A 321 29.59 -2.70 4.84
C ASP A 321 28.54 -3.08 5.89
N PHE A 322 27.33 -2.52 5.79
CA PHE A 322 26.21 -2.88 6.67
C PHE A 322 25.78 -4.34 6.49
N LEU A 323 25.64 -4.80 5.24
CA LEU A 323 25.17 -6.16 4.93
C LEU A 323 26.21 -7.25 5.24
N ARG A 324 27.51 -6.91 5.29
CA ARG A 324 28.62 -7.89 5.41
C ARG A 324 28.53 -8.78 6.65
N GLU A 325 28.06 -8.24 7.78
CA GLU A 325 27.98 -8.96 9.05
C GLU A 325 26.56 -9.45 9.38
N LYS A 326 25.64 -9.37 8.40
CA LYS A 326 24.22 -9.58 8.61
C LYS A 326 23.72 -10.85 7.93
N ARG A 327 22.82 -11.55 8.61
CA ARG A 327 22.04 -12.67 8.08
C ARG A 327 20.58 -12.21 7.93
N LEU A 328 20.32 -11.54 6.80
CA LEU A 328 19.03 -10.95 6.44
C LEU A 328 18.56 -11.46 5.07
N LEU A 329 17.26 -11.33 4.82
CA LEU A 329 16.65 -11.63 3.52
C LEU A 329 16.15 -10.34 2.86
N LEU A 330 16.65 -10.05 1.66
CA LEU A 330 16.17 -8.95 0.81
C LEU A 330 15.30 -9.51 -0.32
N LEU A 331 14.05 -9.06 -0.36
CA LEU A 331 13.11 -9.42 -1.41
C LEU A 331 12.95 -8.25 -2.39
N LEU A 332 13.60 -8.37 -3.56
CA LEU A 332 13.56 -7.37 -4.63
C LEU A 332 12.48 -7.74 -5.64
N ASP A 333 11.38 -6.98 -5.65
CA ASP A 333 10.24 -7.27 -6.53
C ASP A 333 10.23 -6.40 -7.78
N ASN A 334 9.73 -6.97 -8.88
CA ASN A 334 9.63 -6.34 -10.19
C ASN A 334 10.99 -5.94 -10.79
N PHE A 335 12.07 -6.70 -10.61
CA PHE A 335 13.41 -6.33 -11.12
C PHE A 335 13.51 -6.25 -12.66
N GLU A 336 12.59 -6.89 -13.39
CA GLU A 336 12.68 -7.07 -14.84
C GLU A 336 12.69 -5.77 -15.68
N HIS A 337 12.06 -4.70 -15.21
CA HIS A 337 12.02 -3.41 -15.93
C HIS A 337 13.34 -2.63 -15.86
N LEU A 338 14.25 -3.01 -14.95
CA LEU A 338 15.56 -2.37 -14.75
C LEU A 338 16.71 -3.14 -15.43
N LEU A 339 16.40 -4.26 -16.09
CA LEU A 339 17.37 -5.15 -16.75
C LEU A 339 18.04 -4.64 -18.04
N PRO A 340 17.69 -3.52 -18.70
CA PRO A 340 18.46 -3.08 -19.87
C PRO A 340 19.94 -2.74 -19.57
N GLN A 341 20.39 -2.67 -18.31
CA GLN A 341 21.77 -2.35 -17.92
C GLN A 341 22.23 -3.02 -16.60
N ALA A 342 21.96 -4.31 -16.38
CA ALA A 342 22.29 -5.00 -15.13
C ALA A 342 23.75 -5.52 -15.05
N ASP A 343 24.68 -4.67 -14.59
CA ASP A 343 26.03 -5.07 -14.13
C ASP A 343 26.20 -4.91 -12.60
N LEU A 344 25.09 -4.80 -11.85
CA LEU A 344 25.11 -4.38 -10.43
C LEU A 344 24.97 -5.51 -9.40
N LEU A 345 24.90 -6.79 -9.80
CA LEU A 345 24.56 -7.91 -8.90
C LEU A 345 25.61 -9.02 -8.76
N THR A 346 26.87 -8.86 -9.21
CA THR A 346 27.87 -9.94 -9.21
C THR A 346 29.21 -9.64 -8.52
N THR A 347 29.23 -8.96 -7.38
CA THR A 347 30.45 -8.89 -6.55
C THR A 347 30.20 -9.15 -5.08
#